data_AF-A0A8S4GJJ8-F1
#
_entry.id   AF-A0A8S4GJJ8-F1
#
_cell.length_a   1.000
_cell.length_b   1.000
_cell.length_c   1.000
_cell.angle_alpha   90.00
_cell.angle_beta   90.00
_cell.angle_gamma   90.00
#
_symmetry.space_group_name_H-M   'P 1'
#
loop_
_entity.id
_entity.type
_entity.pdbx_description
1 polymer ?
#
loop_
_entity_poly.entity_id
_entity_poly.type
_entity_poly.pdbx_seq_one_letter_code
_entity_poly.pdbx_strand_id
1 'polypeptide(L)'
;MRAACGVRAGCHQRRLPVTVRSSPSKHDVTRRQPLARARAAPASSDAASLHDADRANLARQVEVVQGLENHVVDAMLPRVGDLNSCWQPADLFPPSEAPDFIEQLERLRTEAAALEQPVVDAVVALLVSKEMVPAFLSQLNTLRGAQDETGASALPWAQWNRAWAAHENRHCDVLKRWLYLSGRADVRAVEVHVHALMQAGLDTGAEGLPYAGLISAAFQERWHSRAFYALSKAAEAGGCPTLAKACRAISEDEKRQEVALSSAVTRLFEADPEGAVIAMARAHQDGRLGALGSLRAAQRTIEAPTSGAGAGAVARSLEWIRGAWGALEGIEGLQGDVEDVRAFIEAWGVPVRAVSSTQAAAAQDYLLEVDSEW
;
A
#
# COMPACT_ATOMS: atom_id res chain seq x y z
N MET A 1 23.37 -56.89 -59.63
CA MET A 1 22.99 -55.55 -59.13
C MET A 1 23.36 -55.54 -57.64
N ARG A 2 24.54 -55.04 -57.19
CA ARG A 2 24.93 -53.63 -56.93
C ARG A 2 23.82 -52.82 -56.25
N ALA A 3 23.97 -52.07 -55.14
CA ALA A 3 25.09 -51.75 -54.25
C ALA A 3 24.53 -51.06 -52.97
N ALA A 4 25.39 -50.85 -51.98
CA ALA A 4 25.13 -50.27 -50.65
C ALA A 4 25.02 -48.72 -50.61
N CYS A 5 24.36 -48.19 -49.56
CA CYS A 5 24.63 -46.93 -48.82
C CYS A 5 23.53 -46.80 -47.73
N GLY A 6 23.73 -46.38 -46.48
CA GLY A 6 24.81 -45.61 -45.86
C GLY A 6 24.22 -44.34 -45.22
N VAL A 7 24.55 -44.11 -43.95
CA VAL A 7 24.62 -42.83 -43.21
C VAL A 7 23.54 -42.50 -42.15
N ARG A 8 24.05 -42.30 -40.93
CA ARG A 8 23.47 -41.71 -39.72
C ARG A 8 23.35 -40.18 -39.83
N ALA A 9 22.32 -39.60 -39.22
CA ALA A 9 22.34 -38.29 -38.54
C ALA A 9 21.13 -38.30 -37.58
N GLY A 10 21.26 -38.20 -36.26
CA GLY A 10 21.94 -37.12 -35.55
C GLY A 10 20.93 -36.04 -35.16
N CYS A 11 19.85 -36.38 -34.44
CA CYS A 11 18.91 -35.40 -33.92
C CYS A 11 19.56 -34.67 -32.73
N HIS A 12 20.25 -33.57 -33.03
CA HIS A 12 20.71 -32.62 -32.03
C HIS A 12 19.51 -31.82 -31.49
N GLN A 13 18.85 -32.35 -30.45
CA GLN A 13 18.15 -31.49 -29.51
C GLN A 13 19.21 -30.68 -28.77
N ARG A 14 19.39 -29.40 -29.15
CA ARG A 14 20.08 -28.43 -28.31
C ARG A 14 19.22 -28.20 -27.07
N ARG A 15 19.42 -29.01 -26.03
CA ARG A 15 19.04 -28.65 -24.67
C ARG A 15 19.87 -27.43 -24.30
N LEU A 16 19.22 -26.27 -24.16
CA LEU A 16 19.80 -25.16 -23.44
C LEU A 16 20.18 -25.66 -22.03
N PRO A 17 21.40 -25.43 -21.54
CA PRO A 17 21.77 -25.85 -20.20
C PRO A 17 20.96 -25.03 -19.20
N VAL A 18 19.93 -25.64 -18.62
CA VAL A 18 19.36 -25.16 -17.35
C VAL A 18 20.46 -25.32 -16.31
N THR A 19 21.18 -24.22 -16.07
CA THR A 19 22.08 -24.12 -14.93
C THR A 19 21.19 -24.00 -13.70
N VAL A 20 20.88 -25.15 -13.08
CA VAL A 20 20.40 -25.17 -11.69
C VAL A 20 21.57 -24.65 -10.86
N ARG A 21 21.61 -23.34 -10.60
CA ARG A 21 22.52 -22.80 -9.60
C ARG A 21 22.04 -23.31 -8.24
N SER A 22 22.86 -24.18 -7.66
CA SER A 22 22.80 -24.59 -6.27
C SER A 22 22.66 -23.38 -5.35
N SER A 23 21.88 -23.56 -4.28
CA SER A 23 21.64 -22.62 -3.19
C SER A 23 22.88 -21.79 -2.82
N PRO A 24 22.74 -20.48 -2.51
CA PRO A 24 23.88 -19.69 -2.09
C PRO A 24 24.48 -20.30 -0.82
N SER A 25 25.80 -20.50 -0.86
CA SER A 25 26.58 -20.95 0.28
C SER A 25 26.45 -19.93 1.41
N LYS A 26 26.45 -20.45 2.64
CA LYS A 26 26.61 -19.67 3.87
C LYS A 26 27.96 -18.97 3.79
N HIS A 27 28.03 -17.70 3.40
CA HIS A 27 29.01 -16.73 3.92
C HIS A 27 28.58 -15.29 3.63
N ASP A 28 28.63 -14.52 4.71
CA ASP A 28 28.66 -13.07 4.84
C ASP A 28 27.35 -12.26 4.66
N VAL A 29 26.35 -12.59 5.48
CA VAL A 29 25.25 -11.68 5.86
C VAL A 29 25.67 -10.97 7.16
N THR A 30 26.75 -10.20 7.14
CA THR A 30 27.19 -9.44 8.33
C THR A 30 27.66 -8.03 8.00
N ARG A 31 26.84 -7.28 7.26
CA ARG A 31 26.83 -5.81 7.36
C ARG A 31 25.50 -5.20 6.89
N ARG A 32 24.40 -5.59 7.54
CA ARG A 32 23.16 -4.82 7.47
C ARG A 32 23.32 -3.63 8.40
N GLN A 33 23.27 -2.40 7.87
CA GLN A 33 22.95 -1.25 8.71
C GLN A 33 21.59 -1.55 9.35
N PRO A 34 21.45 -1.50 10.69
CA PRO A 34 20.12 -1.52 11.28
C PRO A 34 19.42 -0.26 10.79
N LEU A 35 18.32 -0.42 10.05
CA LEU A 35 17.29 0.61 10.03
C LEU A 35 17.05 0.96 11.48
N ALA A 36 17.25 2.24 11.81
CA ALA A 36 17.21 2.72 13.17
C ALA A 36 15.98 2.11 13.84
N ARG A 37 16.18 1.38 14.95
CA ARG A 37 15.08 1.12 15.87
C ARG A 37 14.59 2.50 16.28
N ALA A 38 13.58 3.01 15.58
CA ALA A 38 12.77 4.10 16.09
C ALA A 38 12.33 3.60 17.46
N ARG A 39 12.86 4.22 18.51
CA ARG A 39 12.43 3.95 19.88
C ARG A 39 10.90 4.02 19.83
N ALA A 40 10.22 2.95 20.22
CA ALA A 40 8.83 3.10 20.63
C ALA A 40 8.83 4.27 21.61
N ALA A 41 8.11 5.34 21.27
CA ALA A 41 7.93 6.45 22.19
C ALA A 41 7.48 5.84 23.52
N PRO A 42 8.06 6.22 24.67
CA PRO A 42 7.58 5.72 25.94
C PRO A 42 6.07 6.02 25.99
N ALA A 43 5.26 5.03 26.37
CA ALA A 43 3.84 5.23 26.58
C ALA A 43 3.69 6.27 27.70
N SER A 44 3.56 7.54 27.32
CA SER A 44 3.30 8.63 28.25
C SER A 44 1.87 8.48 28.76
N SER A 45 1.60 9.03 29.95
CA SER A 45 0.23 9.23 30.43
C SER A 45 -0.65 9.95 29.40
N ASP A 46 -0.04 10.72 28.51
CA ASP A 46 -0.71 11.53 27.50
C ASP A 46 -1.24 10.66 26.35
N ALA A 47 -0.52 9.61 25.94
CA ALA A 47 -0.98 8.69 24.88
C ALA A 47 -2.26 7.93 25.28
N ALA A 48 -2.31 7.40 26.51
CA ALA A 48 -3.52 6.75 27.02
C ALA A 48 -4.71 7.72 27.09
N SER A 49 -4.45 8.99 27.45
CA SER A 49 -5.46 10.03 27.51
C SER A 49 -6.05 10.40 26.13
N LEU A 50 -5.24 10.38 25.06
CA LEU A 50 -5.70 10.65 23.70
C LEU A 50 -6.56 9.51 23.15
N HIS A 51 -6.20 8.26 23.45
CA HIS A 51 -7.00 7.09 23.07
C HIS A 51 -8.40 7.13 23.71
N ASP A 52 -8.49 7.48 25.00
CA ASP A 52 -9.77 7.60 25.69
C ASP A 52 -10.59 8.80 25.19
N ALA A 53 -9.94 9.94 24.92
CA ALA A 53 -10.60 11.13 24.37
C ALA A 53 -11.17 10.88 22.97
N ASP A 54 -10.42 10.20 22.11
CA ASP A 54 -10.86 9.83 20.75
C ASP A 54 -12.10 8.91 20.82
N ARG A 55 -12.06 7.88 21.68
CA ARG A 55 -13.21 6.97 21.89
C ARG A 55 -14.41 7.67 22.52
N ALA A 56 -14.20 8.61 23.44
CA ALA A 56 -15.29 9.36 24.06
C ALA A 56 -16.06 10.21 23.04
N ASN A 57 -15.39 10.67 21.97
CA ASN A 57 -15.99 11.47 20.90
C ASN A 57 -16.66 10.65 19.79
N LEU A 58 -16.72 9.32 19.90
CA LEU A 58 -17.18 8.45 18.82
C LEU A 58 -18.57 8.80 18.27
N ALA A 59 -19.55 9.11 19.13
CA ALA A 59 -20.90 9.47 18.68
C ALA A 59 -20.89 10.71 17.78
N ARG A 60 -20.09 11.73 18.16
CA ARG A 60 -19.91 12.95 17.38
C ARG A 60 -19.18 12.66 16.06
N GLN A 61 -18.14 11.84 16.08
CA GLN A 61 -17.41 11.47 14.86
C GLN A 61 -18.31 10.76 13.84
N VAL A 62 -19.15 9.83 14.30
CA VAL A 62 -20.11 9.12 13.45
C VAL A 62 -21.10 10.10 12.81
N GLU A 63 -21.66 11.02 13.61
CA GLU A 63 -22.58 12.05 13.11
C GLU A 63 -21.92 12.93 12.04
N VAL A 64 -20.69 13.40 12.28
CA VAL A 64 -19.96 14.22 11.29
C VAL A 64 -19.75 13.44 10.01
N VAL A 65 -19.23 12.21 10.09
CA VAL A 65 -18.91 11.38 8.93
C VAL A 65 -20.17 11.07 8.12
N GLN A 66 -21.27 10.71 8.77
CA GLN A 66 -22.58 10.54 8.10
C GLN A 66 -23.04 11.85 7.45
N GLY A 67 -22.82 13.00 8.10
CA GLY A 67 -23.12 14.32 7.55
C GLY A 67 -22.33 14.67 6.28
N LEU A 68 -21.24 13.96 5.96
CA LEU A 68 -20.44 14.18 4.76
C LEU A 68 -20.96 13.45 3.51
N GLU A 69 -22.08 12.72 3.58
CA GLU A 69 -22.60 11.94 2.45
C GLU A 69 -22.72 12.74 1.14
N ASN A 70 -23.22 13.98 1.20
CA ASN A 70 -23.27 14.85 0.01
C ASN A 70 -21.88 15.20 -0.53
N HIS A 71 -20.91 15.45 0.36
CA HIS A 71 -19.52 15.70 -0.06
C HIS A 71 -18.90 14.45 -0.69
N VAL A 72 -19.25 13.25 -0.22
CA VAL A 72 -18.82 11.99 -0.86
C VAL A 72 -19.35 11.93 -2.29
N VAL A 73 -20.64 12.22 -2.50
CA VAL A 73 -21.25 12.21 -3.83
C VAL A 73 -20.61 13.26 -4.75
N ASP A 74 -20.48 14.50 -4.28
CA ASP A 74 -20.13 15.63 -5.13
C ASP A 74 -18.63 15.74 -5.38
N ALA A 75 -17.79 15.34 -4.42
CA ALA A 75 -16.35 15.60 -4.44
C ALA A 75 -15.46 14.36 -4.41
N MET A 76 -15.94 13.22 -3.87
CA MET A 76 -15.13 12.01 -3.76
C MET A 76 -15.41 11.02 -4.90
N LEU A 77 -16.65 10.59 -5.08
CA LEU A 77 -17.02 9.61 -6.12
C LEU A 77 -16.55 10.01 -7.54
N PRO A 78 -16.61 11.28 -7.97
CA PRO A 78 -16.10 11.65 -9.29
C PRO A 78 -14.59 11.40 -9.49
N ARG A 79 -13.81 11.27 -8.41
CA ARG A 79 -12.35 11.08 -8.46
C ARG A 79 -11.95 9.63 -8.72
N VAL A 80 -12.82 8.69 -8.36
CA VAL A 80 -12.72 7.28 -8.76
C VAL A 80 -13.36 7.01 -10.13
N GLY A 81 -13.72 8.06 -10.87
CA GLY A 81 -13.97 8.02 -12.32
C GLY A 81 -15.18 7.19 -12.78
N ASP A 82 -15.49 7.30 -14.07
CA ASP A 82 -16.42 6.38 -14.74
C ASP A 82 -15.65 5.16 -15.26
N LEU A 83 -16.24 3.97 -15.12
CA LEU A 83 -15.67 2.69 -15.58
C LEU A 83 -15.26 2.73 -17.05
N ASN A 84 -15.98 3.47 -17.90
CA ASN A 84 -15.68 3.59 -19.33
C ASN A 84 -14.44 4.44 -19.62
N SER A 85 -14.01 5.24 -18.65
CA SER A 85 -12.84 6.14 -18.77
C SER A 85 -11.62 5.63 -18.02
N CYS A 86 -11.81 4.69 -17.10
CA CYS A 86 -10.72 4.09 -16.34
C CYS A 86 -9.92 3.12 -17.21
N TRP A 87 -8.59 3.26 -17.15
CA TRP A 87 -7.68 2.28 -17.74
C TRP A 87 -7.93 0.90 -17.12
N GLN A 88 -7.81 -0.15 -17.92
CA GLN A 88 -7.84 -1.54 -17.49
C GLN A 88 -6.44 -2.13 -17.52
N PRO A 89 -6.13 -3.15 -16.69
CA PRO A 89 -4.83 -3.81 -16.74
C PRO A 89 -4.44 -4.25 -18.16
N ALA A 90 -5.40 -4.66 -18.99
CA ALA A 90 -5.15 -5.04 -20.38
C ALA A 90 -4.58 -3.90 -21.25
N ASP A 91 -4.85 -2.63 -20.95
CA ASP A 91 -4.35 -1.47 -21.71
C ASP A 91 -2.84 -1.20 -21.51
N LEU A 92 -2.26 -1.85 -20.50
CA LEU A 92 -0.88 -1.65 -20.05
C LEU A 92 0.06 -2.79 -20.44
N PHE A 93 -0.46 -3.86 -21.06
CA PHE A 93 0.32 -5.03 -21.47
C PHE A 93 0.04 -5.43 -22.92
N PRO A 94 0.92 -6.24 -23.52
CA PRO A 94 0.63 -6.89 -24.80
C PRO A 94 -0.73 -7.61 -24.78
N PRO A 95 -1.63 -7.35 -25.75
CA PRO A 95 -2.90 -8.06 -25.85
C PRO A 95 -2.66 -9.55 -26.07
N SER A 96 -3.26 -10.39 -25.22
CA SER A 96 -3.03 -11.85 -25.22
C SER A 96 -3.48 -12.56 -26.50
N GLU A 97 -4.39 -11.93 -27.24
CA GLU A 97 -5.00 -12.38 -28.48
C GLU A 97 -4.26 -11.87 -29.73
N ALA A 98 -3.25 -11.00 -29.54
CA ALA A 98 -2.48 -10.46 -30.65
C ALA A 98 -1.68 -11.58 -31.34
N PRO A 99 -1.63 -11.63 -32.69
CA PRO A 99 -0.86 -12.64 -33.42
C PRO A 99 0.64 -12.65 -33.08
N ASP A 100 1.17 -11.49 -32.68
CA ASP A 100 2.56 -11.25 -32.29
C ASP A 100 2.75 -11.20 -30.75
N PHE A 101 1.77 -11.66 -29.96
CA PHE A 101 1.83 -11.63 -28.49
C PHE A 101 3.11 -12.25 -27.92
N ILE A 102 3.59 -13.35 -28.50
CA ILE A 102 4.83 -14.02 -28.05
C ILE A 102 6.05 -13.11 -28.25
N GLU A 103 6.14 -12.41 -29.38
CA GLU A 103 7.23 -11.45 -29.64
C GLU A 103 7.15 -10.26 -28.68
N GLN A 104 5.95 -9.72 -28.45
CA GLN A 104 5.75 -8.63 -27.49
C GLN A 104 6.11 -9.06 -26.05
N LEU A 105 5.82 -10.31 -25.67
CA LEU A 105 6.21 -10.87 -24.38
C LEU A 105 7.73 -11.03 -24.26
N GLU A 106 8.43 -11.44 -25.32
CA GLU A 106 9.90 -11.50 -25.35
C GLU A 106 10.53 -10.10 -25.16
N ARG A 107 9.93 -9.06 -25.75
CA ARG A 107 10.34 -7.67 -25.51
C ARG A 107 10.13 -7.25 -24.05
N LEU A 108 8.95 -7.54 -23.47
CA LEU A 108 8.67 -7.28 -22.05
C LEU A 108 9.70 -7.95 -21.13
N ARG A 109 10.06 -9.22 -21.41
CA ARG A 109 11.07 -9.94 -20.63
C ARG A 109 12.48 -9.37 -20.81
N THR A 110 12.79 -8.85 -21.99
CA THR A 110 14.07 -8.17 -22.28
C THR A 110 14.18 -6.88 -21.48
N GLU A 111 13.14 -6.04 -21.53
CA GLU A 111 13.01 -4.83 -20.70
C GLU A 111 13.14 -5.16 -19.20
N ALA A 112 12.37 -6.15 -18.75
CA ALA A 112 12.38 -6.54 -17.35
C ALA A 112 13.73 -7.10 -16.90
N ALA A 113 14.50 -7.77 -17.78
CA ALA A 113 15.85 -8.29 -17.46
C ALA A 113 16.89 -7.19 -17.23
N ALA A 114 16.68 -5.98 -17.75
CA ALA A 114 17.56 -4.83 -17.55
C ALA A 114 17.43 -4.21 -16.15
N LEU A 115 16.31 -4.45 -15.45
CA LEU A 115 16.07 -3.89 -14.13
C LEU A 115 16.99 -4.48 -13.05
N GLU A 116 17.50 -3.61 -12.18
CA GLU A 116 18.20 -4.02 -10.98
C GLU A 116 17.26 -4.74 -9.99
N GLN A 117 17.80 -5.66 -9.21
CA GLN A 117 17.00 -6.46 -8.28
C GLN A 117 16.21 -5.62 -7.24
N PRO A 118 16.75 -4.53 -6.67
CA PRO A 118 15.98 -3.69 -5.74
C PRO A 118 14.68 -3.12 -6.33
N VAL A 119 14.66 -2.82 -7.63
CA VAL A 119 13.44 -2.35 -8.33
C VAL A 119 12.40 -3.47 -8.40
N VAL A 120 12.84 -4.70 -8.68
CA VAL A 120 11.96 -5.88 -8.69
C VAL A 120 11.43 -6.17 -7.28
N ASP A 121 12.28 -6.07 -6.26
CA ASP A 121 11.90 -6.29 -4.86
C ASP A 121 10.88 -5.24 -4.39
N ALA A 122 11.01 -3.99 -4.85
CA ALA A 122 10.02 -2.93 -4.63
C ALA A 122 8.67 -3.23 -5.29
N VAL A 123 8.65 -3.75 -6.52
CA VAL A 123 7.41 -4.22 -7.17
C VAL A 123 6.74 -5.32 -6.34
N VAL A 124 7.54 -6.27 -5.82
CA VAL A 124 7.05 -7.34 -4.94
C VAL A 124 6.45 -6.77 -3.66
N ALA A 125 7.12 -5.82 -3.01
CA ALA A 125 6.62 -5.19 -1.79
C ALA A 125 5.28 -4.46 -2.01
N LEU A 126 5.16 -3.71 -3.11
CA LEU A 126 3.92 -3.03 -3.47
C LEU A 126 2.81 -4.00 -3.88
N LEU A 127 3.13 -5.09 -4.60
CA LEU A 127 2.14 -6.14 -4.90
C LEU A 127 1.58 -6.74 -3.62
N VAL A 128 2.44 -7.09 -2.66
CA VAL A 128 1.97 -7.62 -1.37
C VAL A 128 1.02 -6.65 -0.68
N SER A 129 1.30 -5.34 -0.71
CA SER A 129 0.39 -4.33 -0.18
C SER A 129 -0.94 -4.28 -0.94
N LYS A 130 -0.92 -4.35 -2.27
CA LYS A 130 -2.12 -4.24 -3.11
C LYS A 130 -2.97 -5.52 -3.14
N GLU A 131 -2.37 -6.69 -2.93
CA GLU A 131 -3.13 -7.94 -2.73
C GLU A 131 -3.92 -7.93 -1.40
N MET A 132 -3.56 -7.06 -0.43
CA MET A 132 -4.28 -6.94 0.84
C MET A 132 -5.57 -6.11 0.76
N VAL A 133 -6.00 -5.68 -0.44
CA VAL A 133 -7.24 -4.90 -0.66
C VAL A 133 -8.49 -5.52 -0.01
N PRO A 134 -8.71 -6.84 -0.01
CA PRO A 134 -9.83 -7.43 0.72
C PRO A 134 -9.80 -7.15 2.23
N ALA A 135 -8.60 -7.13 2.83
CA ALA A 135 -8.43 -6.81 4.24
C ALA A 135 -8.65 -5.31 4.49
N PHE A 136 -8.17 -4.44 3.60
CA PHE A 136 -8.42 -3.00 3.69
C PHE A 136 -9.90 -2.64 3.51
N LEU A 137 -10.60 -3.24 2.54
CA LEU A 137 -12.04 -3.04 2.37
C LEU A 137 -12.82 -3.50 3.62
N SER A 138 -12.41 -4.63 4.21
CA SER A 138 -12.99 -5.09 5.48
C SER A 138 -12.77 -4.06 6.59
N GLN A 139 -11.56 -3.50 6.69
CA GLN A 139 -11.22 -2.43 7.65
C GLN A 139 -12.05 -1.16 7.42
N LEU A 140 -12.20 -0.69 6.18
CA LEU A 140 -13.07 0.45 5.84
C LEU A 140 -14.51 0.19 6.30
N ASN A 141 -15.01 -1.03 6.10
CA ASN A 141 -16.36 -1.41 6.54
C ASN A 141 -16.51 -1.58 8.07
N THR A 142 -15.42 -1.48 8.85
CA THR A 142 -15.52 -1.36 10.31
C THR A 142 -15.68 0.10 10.78
N LEU A 143 -15.37 1.09 9.94
CA LEU A 143 -15.38 2.52 10.31
C LEU A 143 -16.81 3.02 10.50
N ARG A 144 -17.21 3.25 11.76
CA ARG A 144 -18.59 3.62 12.10
C ARG A 144 -19.01 4.91 11.39
N GLY A 145 -20.17 4.88 10.75
CA GLY A 145 -20.68 6.00 9.94
C GLY A 145 -20.28 5.98 8.47
N ALA A 146 -19.30 5.14 8.06
CA ALA A 146 -18.86 4.99 6.68
C ALA A 146 -18.89 3.52 6.18
N GLN A 147 -19.64 2.65 6.87
CA GLN A 147 -19.66 1.20 6.65
C GLN A 147 -20.58 0.81 5.48
N ASP A 148 -20.26 -0.27 4.78
CA ASP A 148 -21.22 -0.99 3.94
C ASP A 148 -21.83 -2.17 4.71
N GLU A 149 -23.03 -1.98 5.24
CA GLU A 149 -23.72 -2.99 6.08
C GLU A 149 -24.25 -4.20 5.29
N THR A 150 -24.41 -4.08 3.97
CA THR A 150 -25.08 -5.10 3.14
C THR A 150 -24.19 -5.66 2.04
N GLY A 151 -23.02 -5.06 1.81
CA GLY A 151 -22.17 -5.30 0.65
C GLY A 151 -22.72 -4.66 -0.64
N ALA A 152 -23.87 -4.00 -0.57
CA ALA A 152 -24.55 -3.34 -1.68
C ALA A 152 -25.32 -2.09 -1.22
N SER A 153 -24.95 -1.50 -0.09
CA SER A 153 -25.66 -0.35 0.47
C SER A 153 -25.61 0.82 -0.52
N ALA A 154 -26.73 1.55 -0.62
CA ALA A 154 -26.85 2.74 -1.45
C ALA A 154 -26.25 3.99 -0.78
N LEU A 155 -25.78 3.90 0.47
CA LEU A 155 -25.14 5.03 1.14
C LEU A 155 -23.88 5.48 0.37
N PRO A 156 -23.65 6.79 0.20
CA PRO A 156 -22.48 7.30 -0.52
C PRO A 156 -21.14 6.74 -0.04
N TRP A 157 -20.96 6.59 1.27
CA TRP A 157 -19.76 5.97 1.83
C TRP A 157 -19.57 4.51 1.42
N ALA A 158 -20.65 3.73 1.40
CA ALA A 158 -20.60 2.35 0.92
C ALA A 158 -20.28 2.27 -0.58
N GLN A 159 -20.84 3.17 -1.38
CA GLN A 159 -20.50 3.30 -2.79
C GLN A 159 -19.02 3.67 -2.98
N TRP A 160 -18.49 4.60 -2.18
CA TRP A 160 -17.08 4.97 -2.18
C TRP A 160 -16.19 3.76 -1.85
N ASN A 161 -16.46 3.02 -0.77
CA ASN A 161 -15.66 1.87 -0.37
C ASN A 161 -15.57 0.82 -1.49
N ARG A 162 -16.70 0.52 -2.15
CA ARG A 162 -16.74 -0.42 -3.28
C ARG A 162 -16.03 0.11 -4.51
N ALA A 163 -16.20 1.38 -4.86
CA ALA A 163 -15.55 2.00 -6.00
C ALA A 163 -14.02 2.09 -5.82
N TRP A 164 -13.58 2.47 -4.61
CA TRP A 164 -12.17 2.44 -4.21
C TRP A 164 -11.59 1.03 -4.35
N ALA A 165 -12.25 0.00 -3.79
CA ALA A 165 -11.75 -1.37 -3.88
C ALA A 165 -11.67 -1.89 -5.33
N ALA A 166 -12.62 -1.50 -6.19
CA ALA A 166 -12.59 -1.83 -7.60
C ALA A 166 -11.40 -1.18 -8.34
N HIS A 167 -11.00 0.03 -7.94
CA HIS A 167 -9.81 0.69 -8.46
C HIS A 167 -8.53 0.00 -8.02
N GLU A 168 -8.40 -0.23 -6.72
CA GLU A 168 -7.25 -0.91 -6.12
C GLU A 168 -7.01 -2.32 -6.69
N ASN A 169 -8.08 -3.05 -7.01
CA ASN A 169 -7.97 -4.36 -7.64
C ASN A 169 -7.20 -4.30 -8.98
N ARG A 170 -7.40 -3.24 -9.77
CA ARG A 170 -6.68 -3.07 -11.05
C ARG A 170 -5.18 -2.89 -10.82
N HIS A 171 -4.78 -2.23 -9.74
CA HIS A 171 -3.37 -2.04 -9.39
C HIS A 171 -2.71 -3.38 -9.07
N CYS A 172 -3.40 -4.21 -8.26
CA CYS A 172 -2.97 -5.58 -7.97
C CYS A 172 -2.79 -6.41 -9.26
N ASP A 173 -3.80 -6.41 -10.14
CA ASP A 173 -3.77 -7.16 -11.40
C ASP A 173 -2.59 -6.76 -12.29
N VAL A 174 -2.28 -5.47 -12.37
CA VAL A 174 -1.14 -4.95 -13.14
C VAL A 174 0.18 -5.48 -12.58
N LEU A 175 0.42 -5.34 -11.27
CA LEU A 175 1.69 -5.75 -10.67
C LEU A 175 1.87 -7.27 -10.73
N LYS A 176 0.79 -8.04 -10.48
CA LYS A 176 0.80 -9.49 -10.55
C LYS A 176 1.08 -9.99 -11.97
N ARG A 177 0.41 -9.41 -12.96
CA ARG A 177 0.63 -9.74 -14.38
C ARG A 177 2.06 -9.41 -14.80
N TRP A 178 2.59 -8.25 -14.43
CA TRP A 178 3.98 -7.89 -14.74
C TRP A 178 4.98 -8.85 -14.09
N LEU A 179 4.83 -9.16 -12.79
CA LEU A 179 5.72 -10.09 -12.09
C LEU A 179 5.69 -11.49 -12.69
N TYR A 180 4.50 -11.99 -13.02
CA TYR A 180 4.33 -13.29 -13.67
C TYR A 180 4.98 -13.35 -15.06
N LEU A 181 4.72 -12.35 -15.91
CA LEU A 181 5.22 -12.32 -17.29
C LEU A 181 6.72 -12.01 -17.38
N SER A 182 7.25 -11.16 -16.49
CA SER A 182 8.67 -10.79 -16.46
C SER A 182 9.59 -11.97 -16.12
N GLY A 183 9.12 -12.91 -15.31
CA GLY A 183 9.92 -14.02 -14.80
C GLY A 183 11.04 -13.58 -13.85
N ARG A 184 10.91 -12.40 -13.22
CA ARG A 184 11.94 -11.81 -12.36
C ARG A 184 11.80 -12.15 -10.87
N ALA A 185 10.73 -12.84 -10.46
CA ALA A 185 10.48 -13.22 -9.06
C ALA A 185 9.89 -14.63 -8.93
N ASP A 186 10.02 -15.23 -7.75
CA ASP A 186 9.27 -16.44 -7.36
C ASP A 186 7.84 -16.04 -6.99
N VAL A 187 6.96 -16.00 -7.98
CA VAL A 187 5.55 -15.60 -7.79
C VAL A 187 4.82 -16.57 -6.85
N ARG A 188 5.20 -17.85 -6.81
CA ARG A 188 4.62 -18.81 -5.87
C ARG A 188 4.95 -18.43 -4.42
N ALA A 189 6.18 -18.00 -4.15
CA ALA A 189 6.54 -17.50 -2.82
C ALA A 189 5.73 -16.26 -2.46
N VAL A 190 5.59 -15.30 -3.38
CA VAL A 190 4.74 -14.11 -3.20
C VAL A 190 3.31 -14.51 -2.82
N GLU A 191 2.68 -15.39 -3.61
CA GLU A 191 1.30 -15.85 -3.40
C GLU A 191 1.12 -16.55 -2.04
N VAL A 192 2.08 -17.38 -1.63
CA VAL A 192 2.04 -18.04 -0.31
C VAL A 192 2.11 -17.02 0.82
N HIS A 193 2.98 -16.01 0.71
CA HIS A 193 3.13 -14.97 1.72
C HIS A 193 1.89 -14.08 1.80
N VAL A 194 1.36 -13.64 0.67
CA VAL A 194 0.10 -12.91 0.57
C VAL A 194 -1.04 -13.70 1.22
N HIS A 195 -1.18 -14.99 0.90
CA HIS A 195 -2.21 -15.83 1.50
C HIS A 195 -2.06 -15.92 3.03
N ALA A 196 -0.83 -16.11 3.54
CA ALA A 196 -0.57 -16.15 4.97
C ALA A 196 -0.93 -14.82 5.67
N LEU A 197 -0.62 -13.68 5.04
CA LEU A 197 -1.00 -12.36 5.57
C LEU A 197 -2.51 -12.16 5.57
N MET A 198 -3.20 -12.47 4.48
CA MET A 198 -4.66 -12.34 4.41
C MET A 198 -5.34 -13.18 5.50
N GLN A 199 -4.85 -14.41 5.75
CA GLN A 199 -5.36 -15.26 6.84
C GLN A 199 -5.08 -14.69 8.23
N ALA A 200 -3.95 -14.02 8.43
CA ALA A 200 -3.67 -13.33 9.68
C ALA A 200 -4.61 -12.14 9.89
N GLY A 201 -5.03 -11.50 8.79
CA GLY A 201 -5.85 -10.29 8.78
C GLY A 201 -4.98 -9.03 8.74
N LEU A 202 -5.60 -7.88 8.99
CA LEU A 202 -4.92 -6.60 9.08
C LEU A 202 -5.53 -5.78 10.23
N ASP A 203 -4.70 -5.29 11.14
CA ASP A 203 -5.05 -4.39 12.24
C ASP A 203 -4.43 -3.01 12.00
N THR A 204 -5.24 -2.14 11.40
CA THR A 204 -4.89 -0.73 11.15
C THR A 204 -4.75 0.06 12.46
N GLY A 205 -5.28 -0.46 13.57
CA GLY A 205 -5.41 0.24 14.84
C GLY A 205 -6.55 1.27 14.85
N ALA A 206 -7.32 1.42 13.77
CA ALA A 206 -8.41 2.40 13.73
C ALA A 206 -9.52 2.09 14.74
N GLU A 207 -9.65 0.85 15.23
CA GLU A 207 -10.64 0.46 16.26
C GLU A 207 -12.09 0.80 15.89
N GLY A 208 -12.39 0.87 14.58
CA GLY A 208 -13.69 1.29 14.04
C GLY A 208 -13.99 2.79 14.17
N LEU A 209 -13.01 3.61 14.60
CA LEU A 209 -13.13 5.05 14.73
C LEU A 209 -12.95 5.71 13.36
N PRO A 210 -13.96 6.46 12.87
CA PRO A 210 -13.96 6.92 11.49
C PRO A 210 -12.93 8.02 11.22
N TYR A 211 -12.63 8.90 12.18
CA TYR A 211 -11.63 9.95 11.96
C TYR A 211 -10.23 9.36 11.80
N ALA A 212 -9.83 8.50 12.74
CA ALA A 212 -8.56 7.80 12.66
C ALA A 212 -8.43 7.00 11.35
N GLY A 213 -9.50 6.30 10.95
CA GLY A 213 -9.54 5.54 9.69
C GLY A 213 -9.36 6.42 8.45
N LEU A 214 -10.13 7.52 8.33
CA LEU A 214 -10.06 8.42 7.18
C LEU A 214 -8.74 9.19 7.10
N ILE A 215 -8.21 9.63 8.23
CA ILE A 215 -6.90 10.29 8.31
C ILE A 215 -5.81 9.31 7.88
N SER A 216 -5.75 8.11 8.47
CA SER A 216 -4.77 7.09 8.07
C SER A 216 -4.88 6.71 6.60
N ALA A 217 -6.10 6.58 6.06
CA ALA A 217 -6.31 6.28 4.64
C ALA A 217 -5.73 7.40 3.75
N ALA A 218 -5.98 8.68 4.05
CA ALA A 218 -5.43 9.80 3.28
C ALA A 218 -3.89 9.79 3.24
N PHE A 219 -3.25 9.44 4.35
CA PHE A 219 -1.80 9.28 4.43
C PHE A 219 -1.29 8.08 3.62
N GLN A 220 -2.00 6.95 3.67
CA GLN A 220 -1.62 5.75 2.92
C GLN A 220 -1.65 6.00 1.41
N GLU A 221 -2.73 6.60 0.90
CA GLU A 221 -2.86 6.95 -0.52
C GLU A 221 -1.75 7.91 -0.98
N ARG A 222 -1.40 8.90 -0.16
CA ARG A 222 -0.28 9.80 -0.47
C ARG A 222 1.04 9.04 -0.58
N TRP A 223 1.29 8.13 0.35
CA TRP A 223 2.49 7.31 0.32
C TRP A 223 2.52 6.39 -0.91
N HIS A 224 1.42 5.69 -1.21
CA HIS A 224 1.33 4.84 -2.40
C HIS A 224 1.53 5.64 -3.69
N SER A 225 0.91 6.82 -3.80
CA SER A 225 1.12 7.75 -4.92
C SER A 225 2.60 8.06 -5.13
N ARG A 226 3.33 8.41 -4.06
CA ARG A 226 4.78 8.66 -4.10
C ARG A 226 5.56 7.39 -4.47
N ALA A 227 5.24 6.25 -3.87
CA ALA A 227 5.90 4.97 -4.09
C ALA A 227 5.83 4.53 -5.55
N PHE A 228 4.64 4.54 -6.15
CA PHE A 228 4.46 4.22 -7.56
C PHE A 228 5.09 5.25 -8.48
N TYR A 229 5.08 6.54 -8.11
CA TYR A 229 5.77 7.56 -8.90
C TYR A 229 7.29 7.33 -8.93
N ALA A 230 7.90 7.10 -7.76
CA ALA A 230 9.33 6.83 -7.66
C ALA A 230 9.71 5.54 -8.39
N LEU A 231 8.90 4.49 -8.24
CA LEU A 231 9.09 3.24 -8.97
C LEU A 231 8.95 3.42 -10.49
N SER A 232 8.04 4.29 -10.95
CA SER A 232 7.92 4.62 -12.38
C SER A 232 9.21 5.23 -12.92
N LYS A 233 9.87 6.11 -12.15
CA LYS A 233 11.13 6.75 -12.53
C LYS A 233 12.28 5.75 -12.52
N ALA A 234 12.35 4.88 -11.51
CA ALA A 234 13.35 3.82 -11.45
C ALA A 234 13.22 2.82 -12.61
N ALA A 235 11.98 2.43 -12.95
CA ALA A 235 11.72 1.54 -14.09
C ALA A 235 12.10 2.18 -15.43
N GLU A 236 11.80 3.46 -15.63
CA GLU A 236 12.18 4.23 -16.83
C GLU A 236 13.71 4.29 -16.97
N ALA A 237 14.41 4.66 -15.88
CA ALA A 237 15.87 4.73 -15.86
C ALA A 237 16.53 3.36 -16.09
N GLY A 238 15.89 2.29 -15.64
CA GLY A 238 16.32 0.91 -15.86
C GLY A 238 15.94 0.33 -17.24
N GLY A 239 15.34 1.11 -18.14
CA GLY A 239 14.99 0.67 -19.49
C GLY A 239 13.77 -0.25 -19.55
N CYS A 240 12.84 -0.15 -18.60
CA CYS A 240 11.58 -0.89 -18.59
C CYS A 240 10.37 0.04 -18.74
N PRO A 241 10.12 0.59 -19.95
CA PRO A 241 9.04 1.53 -20.19
C PRO A 241 7.65 0.93 -19.92
N THR A 242 7.47 -0.40 -20.09
CA THR A 242 6.21 -1.08 -19.78
C THR A 242 5.87 -0.94 -18.29
N LEU A 243 6.82 -1.23 -17.39
CA LEU A 243 6.62 -1.07 -15.95
C LEU A 243 6.49 0.41 -15.57
N ALA A 244 7.28 1.29 -16.18
CA ALA A 244 7.22 2.72 -15.90
C ALA A 244 5.84 3.31 -16.20
N LYS A 245 5.27 2.98 -17.38
CA LYS A 245 3.91 3.37 -17.76
C LYS A 245 2.87 2.83 -16.76
N ALA A 246 2.98 1.56 -16.40
CA ALA A 246 2.07 0.92 -15.46
C ALA A 246 2.09 1.58 -14.07
N CYS A 247 3.28 1.78 -13.50
CA CYS A 247 3.43 2.44 -12.19
C CYS A 247 2.97 3.91 -12.24
N ARG A 248 3.17 4.61 -13.36
CA ARG A 248 2.66 5.98 -13.53
C ARG A 248 1.13 6.01 -13.50
N ALA A 249 0.46 5.11 -14.22
CA ALA A 249 -1.00 5.03 -14.23
C ALA A 249 -1.55 4.73 -12.82
N ILE A 250 -0.92 3.82 -12.07
CA ILE A 250 -1.29 3.54 -10.68
C ILE A 250 -1.08 4.79 -9.82
N SER A 251 0.09 5.42 -9.86
CA SER A 251 0.39 6.64 -9.09
C SER A 251 -0.65 7.75 -9.28
N GLU A 252 -1.14 7.93 -10.50
CA GLU A 252 -2.19 8.91 -10.80
C GLU A 252 -3.54 8.54 -10.18
N ASP A 253 -3.88 7.24 -10.08
CA ASP A 253 -5.07 6.77 -9.37
C ASP A 253 -4.94 7.05 -7.87
N GLU A 254 -3.84 6.64 -7.24
CA GLU A 254 -3.56 6.88 -5.80
C GLU A 254 -3.65 8.37 -5.48
N LYS A 255 -3.12 9.24 -6.37
CA LYS A 255 -3.20 10.69 -6.17
C LYS A 255 -4.66 11.19 -6.17
N ARG A 256 -5.53 10.61 -7.00
CA ARG A 256 -6.95 10.99 -7.01
C ARG A 256 -7.66 10.52 -5.73
N GLN A 257 -7.32 9.32 -5.24
CA GLN A 257 -7.81 8.78 -3.97
C GLN A 257 -7.32 9.60 -2.78
N GLU A 258 -6.04 9.97 -2.75
CA GLU A 258 -5.46 10.89 -1.76
C GLU A 258 -6.25 12.19 -1.72
N VAL A 259 -6.49 12.83 -2.87
CA VAL A 259 -7.22 14.11 -2.89
C VAL A 259 -8.66 13.95 -2.42
N ALA A 260 -9.33 12.84 -2.77
CA ALA A 260 -10.69 12.55 -2.32
C ALA A 260 -10.74 12.44 -0.78
N LEU A 261 -9.93 11.56 -0.20
CA LEU A 261 -9.88 11.33 1.25
C LEU A 261 -9.40 12.57 2.00
N SER A 262 -8.36 13.25 1.49
CA SER A 262 -7.87 14.51 2.07
C SER A 262 -8.96 15.57 2.10
N SER A 263 -9.82 15.64 1.08
CA SER A 263 -10.95 16.58 1.06
C SER A 263 -12.00 16.25 2.12
N ALA A 264 -12.26 14.97 2.40
CA ALA A 264 -13.15 14.56 3.48
C ALA A 264 -12.53 14.92 4.84
N VAL A 265 -11.24 14.68 5.03
CA VAL A 265 -10.52 15.05 6.26
C VAL A 265 -10.54 16.57 6.47
N THR A 266 -10.41 17.38 5.43
CA THR A 266 -10.62 18.84 5.53
C THR A 266 -12.01 19.15 6.10
N ARG A 267 -13.06 18.46 5.66
CA ARG A 267 -14.41 18.63 6.22
C ARG A 267 -14.52 18.19 7.68
N LEU A 268 -13.79 17.14 8.09
CA LEU A 268 -13.71 16.74 9.50
C LEU A 268 -13.14 17.88 10.35
N PHE A 269 -12.02 18.48 9.94
CA PHE A 269 -11.41 19.61 10.66
C PHE A 269 -12.28 20.88 10.66
N GLU A 270 -13.13 21.07 9.64
CA GLU A 270 -14.10 22.17 9.61
C GLU A 270 -15.27 21.93 10.59
N ALA A 271 -15.78 20.70 10.66
CA ALA A 271 -16.96 20.37 11.46
C ALA A 271 -16.63 20.06 12.94
N ASP A 272 -15.44 19.55 13.21
CA ASP A 272 -15.00 19.07 14.52
C ASP A 272 -13.46 19.12 14.63
N PRO A 273 -12.88 20.33 14.74
CA PRO A 273 -11.43 20.51 14.81
C PRO A 273 -10.80 19.79 16.01
N GLU A 274 -11.49 19.72 17.15
CA GLU A 274 -10.99 19.06 18.36
C GLU A 274 -10.90 17.54 18.17
N GLY A 275 -11.97 16.90 17.69
CA GLY A 275 -11.93 15.46 17.42
C GLY A 275 -10.91 15.11 16.34
N ALA A 276 -10.82 15.92 15.28
CA ALA A 276 -9.90 15.69 14.17
C ALA A 276 -8.42 15.81 14.59
N VAL A 277 -8.06 16.83 15.39
CA VAL A 277 -6.67 17.00 15.85
C VAL A 277 -6.26 15.89 16.82
N ILE A 278 -7.14 15.47 17.72
CA ILE A 278 -6.90 14.35 18.63
C ILE A 278 -6.68 13.05 17.85
N ALA A 279 -7.54 12.74 16.88
CA ALA A 279 -7.42 11.55 16.06
C ALA A 279 -6.12 11.55 15.24
N MET A 280 -5.72 12.70 14.67
CA MET A 280 -4.47 12.83 13.93
C MET A 280 -3.25 12.63 14.82
N ALA A 281 -3.21 13.29 15.99
CA ALA A 281 -2.11 13.17 16.95
C ALA A 281 -1.94 11.73 17.43
N ARG A 282 -3.06 11.07 17.78
CA ARG A 282 -3.07 9.65 18.16
C ARG A 282 -2.54 8.77 17.02
N ALA A 283 -3.05 8.96 15.80
CA ALA A 283 -2.61 8.16 14.64
C ALA A 283 -1.11 8.32 14.38
N HIS A 284 -0.56 9.54 14.56
CA HIS A 284 0.87 9.79 14.48
C HIS A 284 1.66 9.08 15.60
N GLN A 285 1.24 9.22 16.87
CA GLN A 285 1.88 8.59 18.04
C GLN A 285 1.91 7.06 17.94
N ASP A 286 0.81 6.47 17.47
CA ASP A 286 0.69 5.03 17.25
C ASP A 286 1.45 4.55 15.99
N GLY A 287 2.03 5.49 15.24
CA GLY A 287 2.83 5.21 14.07
C GLY A 287 2.01 4.66 12.91
N ARG A 288 0.76 5.12 12.76
CA ARG A 288 -0.25 4.63 11.79
C ARG A 288 -0.32 5.48 10.52
N LEU A 289 0.48 6.54 10.43
CA LEU A 289 0.54 7.42 9.26
C LEU A 289 1.65 6.93 8.31
N GLY A 290 1.42 7.09 7.00
CA GLY A 290 2.41 6.85 5.94
C GLY A 290 2.81 5.39 5.73
N ALA A 291 4.02 5.19 5.19
CA ALA A 291 4.59 3.89 4.81
C ALA A 291 4.60 2.91 5.99
N LEU A 292 5.06 3.42 7.13
CA LEU A 292 5.26 2.65 8.33
C LEU A 292 3.91 2.23 8.94
N GLY A 293 2.82 2.97 8.68
CA GLY A 293 1.49 2.62 9.14
C GLY A 293 1.01 1.27 8.63
N SER A 294 1.12 1.01 7.32
CA SER A 294 0.71 -0.25 6.69
C SER A 294 1.60 -1.42 7.10
N LEU A 295 2.92 -1.21 7.16
CA LEU A 295 3.86 -2.21 7.68
C LEU A 295 3.59 -2.56 9.14
N ARG A 296 3.40 -1.55 9.99
CA ARG A 296 3.12 -1.74 11.42
C ARG A 296 1.76 -2.38 11.63
N ALA A 297 0.77 -2.09 10.78
CA ALA A 297 -0.52 -2.77 10.81
C ALA A 297 -0.36 -4.27 10.52
N ALA A 298 0.37 -4.63 9.46
CA ALA A 298 0.70 -6.02 9.17
C ALA A 298 1.49 -6.67 10.32
N GLN A 299 2.48 -5.97 10.88
CA GLN A 299 3.29 -6.46 12.00
C GLN A 299 2.45 -6.71 13.26
N ARG A 300 1.59 -5.77 13.67
CA ARG A 300 0.74 -5.89 14.87
C ARG A 300 -0.21 -7.07 14.81
N THR A 301 -0.85 -7.26 13.66
CA THR A 301 -1.79 -8.37 13.44
C THR A 301 -1.16 -9.73 13.71
N ILE A 302 0.14 -9.82 13.50
CA ILE A 302 0.91 -11.05 13.53
C ILE A 302 1.64 -11.23 14.87
N GLU A 303 2.06 -10.13 15.50
CA GLU A 303 2.59 -10.11 16.86
C GLU A 303 1.50 -10.27 17.93
N ALA A 304 0.24 -9.98 17.59
CA ALA A 304 -0.90 -10.44 18.37
C ALA A 304 -0.78 -11.97 18.53
N PRO A 305 -1.07 -12.53 19.71
CA PRO A 305 -0.82 -13.94 19.99
C PRO A 305 -1.70 -14.83 19.10
N THR A 306 -1.23 -15.13 17.88
CA THR A 306 -1.81 -16.15 17.03
C THR A 306 -1.44 -17.48 17.65
N SER A 307 -2.24 -17.94 18.60
CA SER A 307 -2.16 -19.29 19.14
C SER A 307 -2.65 -20.26 18.07
N GLY A 308 -1.73 -20.92 17.35
CA GLY A 308 -2.10 -21.95 16.37
C GLY A 308 -0.99 -22.38 15.40
N ALA A 309 -1.27 -23.43 14.63
CA ALA A 309 -0.34 -24.08 13.68
C ALA A 309 0.14 -23.18 12.52
N GLY A 310 -0.42 -21.97 12.36
CA GLY A 310 -0.07 -21.00 11.31
C GLY A 310 1.00 -19.95 11.70
N ALA A 311 1.26 -19.73 12.99
CA ALA A 311 2.09 -18.63 13.48
C ALA A 311 3.52 -18.61 12.88
N GLY A 312 4.12 -19.80 12.72
CA GLY A 312 5.46 -19.91 12.12
C GLY A 312 5.52 -19.59 10.63
N ALA A 313 4.45 -19.83 9.87
CA ALA A 313 4.38 -19.47 8.45
C ALA A 313 4.22 -17.96 8.25
N VAL A 314 3.42 -17.34 9.10
CA VAL A 314 3.20 -15.89 9.10
C VAL A 314 4.48 -15.14 9.52
N ALA A 315 5.19 -15.59 10.56
CA ALA A 315 6.46 -14.99 10.97
C ALA A 315 7.54 -15.03 9.87
N ARG A 316 7.66 -16.14 9.14
CA ARG A 316 8.56 -16.23 7.96
C ARG A 316 8.14 -15.30 6.84
N SER A 317 6.83 -15.13 6.64
CA SER A 317 6.28 -14.21 5.65
C SER A 317 6.66 -12.77 5.97
N LEU A 318 6.60 -12.37 7.24
CA LEU A 318 7.05 -11.04 7.66
C LEU A 318 8.53 -10.80 7.42
N GLU A 319 9.40 -11.75 7.76
CA GLU A 319 10.83 -11.57 7.54
C GLU A 319 11.14 -11.38 6.05
N TRP A 320 10.46 -12.15 5.20
CA TRP A 320 10.57 -12.02 3.75
C TRP A 320 10.06 -10.65 3.25
N ILE A 321 8.87 -10.22 3.70
CA ILE A 321 8.27 -8.93 3.32
C ILE A 321 9.12 -7.76 3.82
N ARG A 322 9.67 -7.83 5.03
CA ARG A 322 10.58 -6.80 5.57
C ARG A 322 11.81 -6.64 4.67
N GLY A 323 12.32 -7.74 4.13
CA GLY A 323 13.39 -7.69 3.12
C GLY A 323 12.97 -6.92 1.87
N ALA A 324 11.79 -7.23 1.32
CA ALA A 324 11.26 -6.55 0.14
C ALA A 324 10.94 -5.07 0.39
N TRP A 325 10.37 -4.73 1.55
CA TRP A 325 10.08 -3.34 1.95
C TRP A 325 11.35 -2.52 2.23
N GLY A 326 12.40 -3.13 2.75
CA GLY A 326 13.70 -2.46 2.88
C GLY A 326 14.27 -2.00 1.53
N ALA A 327 13.89 -2.66 0.42
CA ALA A 327 14.24 -2.20 -0.93
C ALA A 327 13.47 -0.94 -1.35
N LEU A 328 12.23 -0.75 -0.88
CA LEU A 328 11.45 0.47 -1.15
C LEU A 328 12.09 1.69 -0.51
N GLU A 329 12.60 1.59 0.72
CA GLU A 329 13.28 2.70 1.40
C GLU A 329 14.60 3.10 0.70
N GLY A 330 15.19 2.16 -0.05
CA GLY A 330 16.36 2.39 -0.89
C GLY A 330 16.04 3.14 -2.20
N ILE A 331 14.77 3.31 -2.56
CA ILE A 331 14.36 4.10 -3.73
C ILE A 331 14.33 5.59 -3.35
N GLU A 332 14.99 6.41 -4.16
CA GLU A 332 15.01 7.87 -4.01
C GLU A 332 13.58 8.44 -3.94
N GLY A 333 13.31 9.27 -2.92
CA GLY A 333 12.02 9.94 -2.72
C GLY A 333 11.03 9.19 -1.82
N LEU A 334 11.39 8.00 -1.33
CA LEU A 334 10.58 7.19 -0.39
C LEU A 334 11.15 7.15 1.03
N GLN A 335 12.08 8.04 1.35
CA GLN A 335 12.60 8.23 2.70
C GLN A 335 11.64 9.09 3.52
N GLY A 336 11.21 8.59 4.68
CA GLY A 336 10.53 9.38 5.71
C GLY A 336 9.05 9.69 5.45
N ASP A 337 8.26 9.69 6.54
CA ASP A 337 6.86 10.13 6.54
C ASP A 337 6.71 11.59 7.04
N VAL A 338 7.80 12.22 7.50
CA VAL A 338 7.78 13.52 8.20
C VAL A 338 7.27 14.64 7.29
N GLU A 339 7.78 14.73 6.07
CA GLU A 339 7.37 15.76 5.11
C GLU A 339 5.89 15.64 4.73
N ASP A 340 5.34 14.43 4.71
CA ASP A 340 3.91 14.21 4.48
C ASP A 340 3.08 14.63 5.68
N VAL A 341 3.54 14.32 6.91
CA VAL A 341 2.90 14.78 8.15
C VAL A 341 2.86 16.31 8.20
N ARG A 342 4.00 16.98 7.94
CA ARG A 342 4.08 18.45 7.89
C ARG A 342 3.12 19.04 6.84
N ALA A 343 3.14 18.50 5.63
CA ALA A 343 2.27 18.96 4.56
C ALA A 343 0.78 18.81 4.90
N PHE A 344 0.39 17.76 5.62
CA PHE A 344 -1.00 17.59 6.06
C PHE A 344 -1.36 18.47 7.26
N ILE A 345 -0.46 18.69 8.21
CA ILE A 345 -0.63 19.67 9.29
C ILE A 345 -0.96 21.05 8.71
N GLU A 346 -0.18 21.49 7.72
CA GLU A 346 -0.42 22.75 7.02
C GLU A 346 -1.73 22.72 6.22
N ALA A 347 -1.94 21.70 5.38
CA ALA A 347 -3.10 21.62 4.49
C ALA A 347 -4.44 21.53 5.23
N TRP A 348 -4.48 20.90 6.41
CA TRP A 348 -5.68 20.84 7.24
C TRP A 348 -5.80 22.02 8.21
N GLY A 349 -4.83 22.94 8.19
CA GLY A 349 -4.84 24.17 8.96
C GLY A 349 -4.70 23.94 10.46
N VAL A 350 -4.04 22.85 10.88
CA VAL A 350 -3.85 22.48 12.29
C VAL A 350 -3.34 23.67 13.13
N PRO A 351 -2.36 24.49 12.70
CA PRO A 351 -1.86 25.61 13.52
C PRO A 351 -2.88 26.72 13.79
N VAL A 352 -3.89 26.86 12.93
CA VAL A 352 -4.87 27.96 13.01
C VAL A 352 -6.25 27.50 13.50
N ARG A 353 -6.42 26.20 13.81
CA ARG A 353 -7.68 25.69 14.38
C ARG A 353 -7.82 26.14 15.82
N ALA A 354 -8.97 26.72 16.13
CA ALA A 354 -9.35 26.99 17.52
C ALA A 354 -9.76 25.68 18.19
N VAL A 355 -9.08 25.34 19.29
CA VAL A 355 -9.40 24.21 20.16
C VAL A 355 -9.48 24.70 21.60
N SER A 356 -10.38 24.12 22.39
CA SER A 356 -10.71 24.59 23.74
C SER A 356 -10.49 23.54 24.82
N SER A 357 -10.64 22.25 24.49
CA SER A 357 -10.36 21.17 25.44
C SER A 357 -8.85 20.98 25.67
N THR A 358 -8.49 20.61 26.90
CA THR A 358 -7.09 20.35 27.29
C THR A 358 -6.46 19.28 26.41
N GLN A 359 -7.20 18.22 26.07
CA GLN A 359 -6.69 17.13 25.23
C GLN A 359 -6.47 17.58 23.78
N ALA A 360 -7.36 18.39 23.21
CA ALA A 360 -7.20 18.90 21.85
C ALA A 360 -6.04 19.90 21.77
N ALA A 361 -5.86 20.76 22.78
CA ALA A 361 -4.71 21.65 22.86
C ALA A 361 -3.40 20.86 22.94
N ALA A 362 -3.31 19.85 23.82
CA ALA A 362 -2.13 18.99 23.92
C ALA A 362 -1.83 18.21 22.62
N ALA A 363 -2.88 17.73 21.93
CA ALA A 363 -2.75 17.08 20.64
C ALA A 363 -2.25 18.04 19.54
N GLN A 364 -2.76 19.27 19.54
CA GLN A 364 -2.32 20.32 18.63
C GLN A 364 -0.87 20.69 18.88
N ASP A 365 -0.50 20.98 20.13
CA ASP A 365 0.89 21.29 20.52
C ASP A 365 1.84 20.17 20.11
N TYR A 366 1.48 18.91 20.37
CA TYR A 366 2.25 17.75 19.93
C TYR A 366 2.50 17.72 18.41
N LEU A 367 1.47 17.97 17.60
CA LEU A 367 1.62 17.98 16.14
C LEU A 367 2.49 19.14 15.66
N LEU A 368 2.42 20.30 16.32
CA LEU A 368 3.27 21.45 16.02
C LEU A 368 4.72 21.25 16.48
N GLU A 369 4.96 20.49 17.55
CA GLU A 369 6.30 20.10 17.96
C GLU A 369 6.95 19.12 16.97
N VAL A 370 6.17 18.16 16.45
CA VAL A 370 6.60 17.27 15.35
C VAL A 370 7.01 18.08 14.12
N ASP A 371 6.34 19.20 13.84
CA ASP A 371 6.75 20.13 12.78
C ASP A 371 8.10 20.80 13.07
N SER A 372 8.46 21.02 14.34
CA SER A 372 9.65 21.77 14.74
C SER A 372 10.95 20.97 14.97
N GLU A 373 10.88 19.66 15.24
CA GLU A 373 12.03 18.90 15.78
C GLU A 373 12.93 18.13 14.77
N TRP A 374 12.74 18.25 13.45
CA TRP A 374 13.50 17.43 12.48
C TRP A 374 14.01 18.15 11.24
#